data_AF-A0A1V4SZZ7-F1
#
_entry.id   AF-A0A1V4SZZ7-F1
#
_cell.length_a   1.000
_cell.length_b   1.000
_cell.length_c   1.000
_cell.angle_alpha   90.00
_cell.angle_beta   90.00
_cell.angle_gamma   90.00
#
_symmetry.space_group_name_H-M   'P 1'
#
loop_
_entity.id
_entity.type
_entity.pdbx_description
1 polymer ?
#
loop_
_entity_poly.entity_id
_entity_poly.type
_entity_poly.pdbx_seq_one_letter_code
_entity_poly.pdbx_strand_id
1 'polypeptide(L)'
;MEHPDILEWLNIYKEGNPIQTMVYGVCIGDAWMESMLGDKENGVPGDNKKREIWSIILDRREKYGLPFIFWRDNADAGRPDVYKIKDKHIQASNMCTEIMLPYEEDESFVCCLASLNFSLYDYWKNSDVYKYLLL
;
A
#
# COMPACT_ATOMS: atom_id res chain seq x y z
N MET A 1 8.21 -6.20 2.85
CA MET A 1 8.28 -6.84 4.19
C MET A 1 9.50 -7.74 4.36
N GLU A 2 10.14 -8.10 3.25
CA GLU A 2 11.21 -9.09 3.14
C GLU A 2 12.60 -8.44 3.09
N HIS A 3 12.65 -7.10 3.05
CA HIS A 3 13.90 -6.36 3.03
C HIS A 3 14.67 -6.57 4.34
N PRO A 4 15.98 -6.84 4.30
CA PRO A 4 16.79 -7.08 5.51
C PRO A 4 16.72 -5.93 6.52
N ASP A 5 16.56 -4.71 6.02
CA ASP A 5 16.54 -3.50 6.86
C ASP A 5 15.16 -3.14 7.42
N ILE A 6 14.15 -4.02 7.31
CA ILE A 6 12.78 -3.72 7.76
C ILE A 6 12.73 -3.22 9.22
N LEU A 7 13.54 -3.78 10.11
CA LEU A 7 13.59 -3.37 11.51
C LEU A 7 14.21 -1.97 11.70
N GLU A 8 15.13 -1.56 10.81
CA GLU A 8 15.68 -0.20 10.80
C GLU A 8 14.61 0.80 10.36
N TRP A 9 13.90 0.50 9.28
CA TRP A 9 12.80 1.34 8.78
C TRP A 9 11.68 1.52 9.79
N LEU A 10 11.35 0.46 10.55
CA LEU A 10 10.35 0.55 11.62
C LEU A 10 10.77 1.48 12.77
N ASN A 11 12.05 1.87 12.88
CA ASN A 11 12.52 2.85 13.86
C ASN A 11 12.40 4.32 13.40
N ILE A 12 12.01 4.61 12.16
CA ILE A 12 11.74 5.99 11.69
C ILE A 12 10.69 6.65 12.61
N TYR A 13 10.86 7.92 12.98
CA TYR A 13 10.13 8.69 14.02
C TYR A 13 10.44 8.33 15.48
N LYS A 14 11.26 7.31 15.78
CA LYS A 14 11.68 7.06 17.16
C LYS A 14 12.63 8.20 17.61
N GLU A 15 12.59 8.55 18.88
CA GLU A 15 13.56 9.49 19.45
C GLU A 15 15.00 9.04 19.15
N GLY A 16 15.84 9.98 18.71
CA GLY A 16 17.22 9.71 18.30
C GLY A 16 17.38 9.16 16.88
N ASN A 17 16.32 8.78 16.18
CA ASN A 17 16.40 8.44 14.76
C ASN A 17 16.61 9.71 13.91
N PRO A 18 17.49 9.71 12.90
CA PRO A 18 17.73 10.91 12.08
C PRO A 18 16.53 11.27 11.18
N ILE A 19 15.64 10.33 10.88
CA ILE A 19 14.49 10.52 9.99
C ILE A 19 13.24 10.78 10.85
N GLN A 20 12.80 12.05 10.86
CA GLN A 20 11.68 12.53 11.68
C GLN A 20 10.54 13.17 10.86
N THR A 21 10.71 13.32 9.55
CA THR A 21 9.78 14.08 8.70
C THR A 21 9.20 13.25 7.55
N MET A 22 9.84 12.15 7.17
CA MET A 22 9.44 11.32 6.04
C MET A 22 8.40 10.27 6.47
N VAL A 23 7.26 10.27 5.78
CA VAL A 23 6.28 9.18 5.87
C VAL A 23 6.74 8.00 5.02
N TYR A 24 6.42 6.79 5.46
CA TYR A 24 6.79 5.57 4.74
C TYR A 24 5.66 4.53 4.81
N GLY A 25 5.66 3.64 3.84
CA GLY A 25 4.77 2.49 3.76
C GLY A 25 5.56 1.18 3.74
N VAL A 26 4.94 0.11 4.20
CA VAL A 26 5.47 -1.25 4.07
C VAL A 26 4.66 -2.01 3.02
N CYS A 27 5.36 -2.60 2.06
CA CYS A 27 4.77 -3.43 1.01
C CYS A 27 4.69 -4.88 1.48
N ILE A 28 3.48 -5.42 1.56
CA ILE A 28 3.16 -6.76 2.07
C ILE A 28 2.61 -7.61 0.92
N GLY A 29 3.24 -8.76 0.68
CA GLY A 29 2.71 -9.79 -0.20
C GLY A 29 1.86 -10.82 0.56
N ASP A 30 1.00 -11.51 -0.18
CA ASP A 30 0.06 -12.50 0.35
C ASP A 30 0.81 -13.66 1.01
N ALA A 31 1.83 -14.20 0.32
CA ALA A 31 2.67 -15.27 0.86
C ALA A 31 3.39 -14.88 2.17
N TRP A 32 3.75 -13.60 2.34
CA TRP A 32 4.34 -13.13 3.59
C TRP A 32 3.29 -13.17 4.72
N MET A 33 2.09 -12.68 4.43
CA MET A 33 0.97 -12.60 5.38
C MET A 33 0.44 -13.99 5.77
N GLU A 34 0.24 -14.87 4.80
CA GLU A 34 -0.19 -16.26 5.02
C GLU A 34 0.78 -17.01 5.93
N SER A 35 2.08 -16.90 5.65
CA SER A 35 3.11 -17.53 6.48
C SER A 35 3.20 -16.94 7.89
N MET A 36 2.94 -15.63 8.07
CA MET A 36 2.87 -15.01 9.40
C MET A 36 1.69 -15.55 10.21
N LEU A 37 0.53 -15.72 9.58
CA LEU A 37 -0.67 -16.25 10.20
C LEU A 37 -0.52 -17.74 10.52
N GLY A 38 0.04 -18.52 9.60
CA GLY A 38 -0.05 -19.97 9.58
C GLY A 38 -1.45 -20.45 9.16
N ASP A 39 -1.64 -21.75 9.14
CA ASP A 39 -2.92 -22.39 8.80
C ASP A 39 -3.41 -23.19 10.01
N LYS A 40 -4.33 -22.60 10.77
CA LYS A 40 -4.87 -23.24 11.97
C LYS A 40 -5.72 -24.47 11.65
N GLU A 41 -6.37 -24.50 10.48
CA GLU A 41 -7.23 -25.60 10.08
C GLU A 41 -6.39 -26.82 9.69
N ASN A 42 -5.27 -26.59 9.01
CA ASN A 42 -4.34 -27.64 8.60
C ASN A 42 -3.17 -27.86 9.57
N GLY A 43 -3.18 -27.21 10.74
CA GLY A 43 -2.17 -27.39 11.78
C GLY A 43 -0.77 -26.81 11.45
N VAL A 44 -0.68 -25.91 10.47
CA VAL A 44 0.56 -25.22 10.12
C VAL A 44 0.78 -24.05 11.08
N PRO A 45 1.84 -24.05 11.91
CA PRO A 45 2.10 -22.95 12.81
C PRO A 45 2.49 -21.68 12.04
N GLY A 46 2.09 -20.52 12.54
CA GLY A 46 2.54 -19.24 11.98
C GLY A 46 4.00 -18.94 12.32
N ASP A 47 4.65 -18.16 11.47
CA ASP A 47 6.05 -17.76 11.65
C ASP A 47 6.21 -16.72 12.78
N ASN A 48 6.89 -17.13 13.86
CA ASN A 48 7.13 -16.28 15.03
C ASN A 48 7.95 -15.01 14.72
N LYS A 49 8.92 -15.08 13.80
CA LYS A 49 9.72 -13.90 13.42
C LYS A 49 8.88 -12.90 12.66
N LYS A 50 8.01 -13.37 11.75
CA LYS A 50 7.07 -12.49 11.04
C LYS A 50 6.03 -11.90 11.98
N ARG A 51 5.56 -12.67 12.97
CA ARG A 51 4.64 -12.17 14.02
C ARG A 51 5.27 -11.09 14.88
N GLU A 52 6.56 -11.20 15.20
CA GLU A 52 7.31 -10.16 15.90
C GLU A 52 7.37 -8.86 15.07
N ILE A 53 7.75 -8.96 13.79
CA ILE A 53 7.75 -7.80 12.88
C ILE A 53 6.34 -7.20 12.77
N TRP A 54 5.31 -8.03 12.62
CA TRP A 54 3.92 -7.58 12.55
C TRP A 54 3.48 -6.86 13.84
N SER A 55 3.86 -7.40 15.00
CA SER A 55 3.60 -6.76 16.29
C SER A 55 4.24 -5.38 16.38
N ILE A 56 5.47 -5.21 15.88
CA ILE A 56 6.13 -3.91 15.83
C ILE A 56 5.35 -2.96 14.92
N ILE A 57 4.91 -3.40 13.73
CA ILE A 57 4.11 -2.58 12.82
C ILE A 57 2.83 -2.08 13.51
N LEU A 58 2.12 -2.96 14.22
CA LEU A 58 0.90 -2.59 14.95
C LEU A 58 1.19 -1.55 16.05
N ASP A 59 2.24 -1.76 16.85
CA ASP A 59 2.68 -0.82 17.89
C ASP A 59 3.07 0.55 17.32
N ARG A 60 3.79 0.57 16.19
CA ARG A 60 4.18 1.84 15.53
C ARG A 60 2.96 2.56 14.96
N ARG A 61 2.00 1.83 14.38
CA ARG A 61 0.77 2.41 13.85
C ARG A 61 -0.12 2.96 14.95
N GLU A 62 -0.16 2.32 16.12
CA GLU A 62 -0.85 2.84 17.30
C GLU A 62 -0.23 4.16 17.78
N LYS A 63 1.11 4.23 17.83
CA LYS A 63 1.83 5.40 18.37
C LYS A 63 1.93 6.58 17.41
N TYR A 64 2.14 6.31 16.12
CA TYR A 64 2.49 7.34 15.13
C TYR A 64 1.55 7.38 13.92
N GLY A 65 0.61 6.43 13.79
CA GLY A 65 -0.22 6.27 12.60
C GLY A 65 0.51 5.65 11.40
N LEU A 66 1.81 5.33 11.53
CA LEU A 66 2.70 4.83 10.48
C LEU A 66 3.36 3.49 10.88
N PRO A 67 3.79 2.66 9.92
CA PRO A 67 3.77 2.88 8.48
C PRO A 67 2.39 2.70 7.83
N PHE A 68 2.23 3.24 6.63
CA PHE A 68 1.14 2.83 5.73
C PHE A 68 1.31 1.36 5.32
N ILE A 69 0.19 0.69 5.01
CA ILE A 69 0.20 -0.70 4.56
C ILE A 69 -0.17 -0.72 3.08
N PHE A 70 0.71 -1.28 2.26
CA PHE A 70 0.48 -1.49 0.84
C PHE A 70 0.42 -2.99 0.56
N TRP A 71 -0.76 -3.49 0.21
CA TRP A 71 -0.98 -4.89 -0.17
C TRP A 71 -0.57 -5.09 -1.63
N ARG A 72 0.72 -5.41 -1.83
CA ARG A 72 1.35 -5.44 -3.16
C ARG A 72 0.61 -6.39 -4.10
N ASP A 73 0.33 -7.60 -3.65
CA ASP A 73 -0.23 -8.64 -4.53
C ASP A 73 -1.70 -8.34 -4.87
N ASN A 74 -2.48 -7.77 -3.94
CA ASN A 74 -3.82 -7.23 -4.21
C ASN A 74 -3.81 -6.07 -5.22
N ALA A 75 -2.90 -5.10 -5.04
CA ALA A 75 -2.77 -3.98 -5.95
C ALA A 75 -2.39 -4.44 -7.36
N ASP A 76 -1.45 -5.37 -7.45
CA ASP A 76 -0.96 -5.92 -8.71
C ASP A 76 -2.01 -6.80 -9.42
N ALA A 77 -2.74 -7.63 -8.69
CA ALA A 77 -3.86 -8.41 -9.25
C ALA A 77 -4.99 -7.52 -9.80
N GLY A 78 -5.23 -6.38 -9.13
CA GLY A 78 -6.23 -5.38 -9.51
C GLY A 78 -5.83 -4.46 -10.67
N ARG A 79 -4.61 -4.59 -11.21
CA ARG A 79 -4.11 -3.69 -12.26
C ARG A 79 -4.90 -3.82 -13.58
N PRO A 80 -5.04 -2.73 -14.36
CA PRO A 80 -5.64 -2.78 -15.69
C PRO A 80 -5.00 -3.81 -16.63
N ASP A 81 -5.76 -4.35 -17.56
CA ASP A 81 -5.31 -5.39 -18.49
C ASP A 81 -4.08 -4.97 -19.31
N VAL A 82 -3.97 -3.70 -19.67
CA VAL A 82 -2.79 -3.19 -20.39
C VAL A 82 -1.50 -3.33 -19.58
N TYR A 83 -1.56 -3.19 -18.24
CA TYR A 83 -0.40 -3.42 -17.38
C TYR A 83 -0.13 -4.92 -17.21
N LYS A 84 -1.16 -5.77 -17.16
CA LYS A 84 -1.00 -7.23 -17.16
C LYS A 84 -0.32 -7.74 -18.44
N ILE A 85 -0.78 -7.26 -19.60
CA ILE A 85 -0.27 -7.66 -20.93
C ILE A 85 1.18 -7.19 -21.11
N LYS A 86 1.52 -6.01 -20.59
CA LYS A 86 2.87 -5.42 -20.69
C LYS A 86 3.78 -5.78 -19.51
N ASP A 87 3.32 -6.64 -18.61
CA ASP A 87 4.04 -7.05 -17.40
C ASP A 87 4.53 -5.88 -16.52
N LYS A 88 3.73 -4.80 -16.45
CA LYS A 88 4.04 -3.64 -15.62
C LYS A 88 3.48 -3.83 -14.21
N HIS A 89 4.37 -3.95 -13.22
CA HIS A 89 3.99 -4.20 -11.84
C HIS A 89 3.85 -2.93 -11.01
N ILE A 90 2.91 -2.94 -10.06
CA ILE A 90 2.73 -1.84 -9.11
C ILE A 90 3.54 -2.17 -7.84
N GLN A 91 4.70 -1.53 -7.69
CA GLN A 91 5.65 -1.85 -6.62
C GLN A 91 5.42 -1.05 -5.33
N ALA A 92 4.84 0.15 -5.45
CA ALA A 92 4.51 1.05 -4.34
C ALA A 92 3.33 1.95 -4.71
N SER A 93 2.78 2.64 -3.71
CA SER A 93 1.78 3.71 -3.89
C SER A 93 2.41 5.10 -3.74
N ASN A 94 1.60 6.15 -3.73
CA ASN A 94 2.01 7.52 -3.47
C ASN A 94 1.94 7.88 -1.97
N MET A 95 2.19 9.16 -1.67
CA MET A 95 2.15 9.74 -0.32
C MET A 95 0.82 9.53 0.42
N CYS A 96 -0.30 9.48 -0.31
CA CYS A 96 -1.65 9.37 0.26
C CYS A 96 -2.29 7.98 0.11
N THR A 97 -1.55 7.00 -0.43
CA THR A 97 -1.91 5.57 -0.55
C THR A 97 -3.03 5.21 -1.53
N GLU A 98 -3.51 6.15 -2.35
CA GLU A 98 -4.60 5.95 -3.31
C GLU A 98 -4.13 5.64 -4.73
N ILE A 99 -2.90 6.02 -5.10
CA ILE A 99 -2.39 5.84 -6.46
C ILE A 99 -1.77 4.46 -6.62
N MET A 100 -2.22 3.73 -7.65
CA MET A 100 -1.80 2.36 -7.96
C MET A 100 -1.28 2.31 -9.41
N LEU A 101 -0.11 2.91 -9.64
CA LEU A 101 0.51 3.01 -10.98
C LEU A 101 1.90 2.38 -10.98
N PRO A 102 2.30 1.70 -12.06
CA PRO A 102 3.67 1.20 -12.21
C PRO A 102 4.65 2.37 -12.38
N TYR A 103 5.89 2.16 -11.97
CA TYR A 103 7.04 2.99 -12.30
C TYR A 103 8.20 2.07 -12.68
N GLU A 104 9.13 2.58 -13.47
CA GLU A 104 10.32 1.88 -13.93
C GLU A 104 11.54 2.79 -13.78
N GLU A 105 12.74 2.31 -14.12
CA GLU A 105 13.97 3.11 -14.03
C GLU A 105 13.90 4.41 -14.85
N ASP A 106 13.23 4.39 -16.00
CA ASP A 106 13.06 5.52 -16.91
C ASP A 106 11.65 6.15 -16.88
N GLU A 107 10.74 5.65 -16.04
CA GLU A 107 9.36 6.12 -15.95
C GLU A 107 8.97 6.45 -14.50
N SER A 108 8.68 7.71 -14.21
CA SER A 108 8.05 8.12 -12.95
C SER A 108 6.54 8.29 -13.13
N PHE A 109 5.73 7.64 -12.29
CA PHE A 109 4.28 7.80 -12.37
C PHE A 109 3.85 9.21 -11.95
N VAL A 110 2.82 9.74 -12.63
CA VAL A 110 2.16 11.00 -12.29
C VAL A 110 0.65 10.82 -12.42
N CYS A 111 -0.13 11.57 -11.63
CA CYS A 111 -1.59 11.54 -11.69
C CYS A 111 -2.18 12.91 -11.38
N CYS A 112 -3.29 13.24 -12.04
CA CYS A 112 -4.10 14.42 -11.73
C CYS A 112 -5.40 13.95 -11.06
N LEU A 113 -5.81 14.64 -10.00
CA LEU A 113 -6.94 14.23 -9.18
C LEU A 113 -8.06 15.28 -9.26
N ALA A 114 -9.29 14.78 -9.35
CA ALA A 114 -10.49 15.55 -9.17
C ALA A 114 -11.56 14.67 -8.51
N SER A 115 -12.50 15.28 -7.79
CA SER A 115 -13.48 14.55 -6.96
C SER A 115 -14.91 14.99 -7.28
N LEU A 116 -15.82 14.03 -7.38
CA LEU A 116 -17.26 14.30 -7.45
C LEU A 116 -17.82 14.47 -6.05
N ASN A 117 -18.65 15.50 -5.85
CA ASN A 117 -19.32 15.71 -4.57
C ASN A 117 -20.49 14.72 -4.42
N PHE A 118 -20.29 13.69 -3.60
CA PHE A 118 -21.31 12.66 -3.37
C PHE A 118 -22.57 13.19 -2.64
N SER A 119 -22.50 14.31 -1.91
CA SER A 119 -23.71 14.90 -1.30
C SER A 119 -24.73 15.40 -2.35
N LEU A 120 -24.30 15.57 -3.59
CA LEU A 120 -25.13 15.96 -4.73
C LEU A 120 -25.41 14.80 -5.70
N TYR A 121 -25.20 13.55 -5.27
CA TYR A 121 -25.33 12.36 -6.13
C TYR A 121 -26.62 12.35 -6.96
N ASP A 122 -27.76 12.62 -6.35
CA ASP A 122 -29.05 12.60 -7.04
C ASP A 122 -29.17 13.63 -8.17
N TYR A 123 -28.37 14.70 -8.14
CA TYR A 123 -28.34 15.72 -9.17
C TYR A 123 -27.47 15.35 -10.37
N TRP A 124 -26.34 14.66 -10.14
CA TRP A 124 -25.37 14.38 -11.21
C TRP A 124 -25.34 12.93 -11.70
N LYS A 125 -25.95 11.98 -10.98
CA LYS A 125 -25.89 10.55 -11.35
C LYS A 125 -26.41 10.24 -12.76
N ASN A 126 -27.33 11.07 -13.27
CA ASN A 126 -27.92 10.95 -14.60
C ASN A 126 -27.43 12.06 -15.56
N SER A 127 -26.38 12.82 -15.21
CA SER A 127 -25.78 13.86 -16.06
C SER A 127 -24.43 13.44 -16.61
N ASP A 128 -23.87 14.21 -17.55
CA ASP A 128 -22.57 13.95 -18.17
C ASP A 128 -21.37 14.52 -17.38
N VAL A 129 -21.58 15.02 -16.15
CA VAL A 129 -20.52 15.66 -15.36
C VAL A 129 -19.27 14.78 -15.21
N TYR A 130 -19.46 13.47 -15.07
CA TYR A 130 -18.36 12.52 -14.95
C TYR A 130 -17.51 12.43 -16.22
N LYS A 131 -18.09 12.64 -17.40
CA LYS A 131 -17.34 12.64 -18.67
C LYS A 131 -16.42 13.85 -18.76
N TYR A 132 -16.90 15.01 -18.32
CA TYR A 132 -16.12 16.25 -18.34
C TYR A 132 -15.03 16.29 -17.26
N LEU A 133 -15.19 15.53 -16.17
CA LEU A 133 -14.15 15.41 -15.13
C LEU A 133 -12.95 14.56 -15.59
N LEU A 134 -13.17 13.69 -16.58
CA LEU A 134 -12.17 12.75 -17.11
C LEU A 134 -11.43 13.27 -18.36
N LEU A 135 -11.75 14.48 -18.81
CA LEU A 135 -11.11 15.19 -19.93
C LEU A 135 -10.11 16.22 -19.42
#